data_AF-A0A2W1UBI9-F1
#
_entry.id   AF-A0A2W1UBI9-F1
#
_cell.length_a   1.000
_cell.length_b   1.000
_cell.length_c   1.000
_cell.angle_alpha   90.00
_cell.angle_beta   90.00
_cell.angle_gamma   90.00
#
_symmetry.space_group_name_H-M   'P 1'
#
loop_
_entity.id
_entity.type
_entity.pdbx_description
1 polymer ?
#
loop_
_entity_poly.entity_id
_entity_poly.type
_entity_poly.pdbx_seq_one_letter_code
_entity_poly.pdbx_strand_id
1 'polypeptide(L)'
;MSQKDLAVAMRERGHRWSQATVWNVERGERPLRLSEANSLAEILEVLSIHTFTVTDVQERVFGIMKQLAAAQAYMEDQVEEVLRLQRRLAAEADALVRQDETALDAGELGKSVRYDVGVIPVELVHDAQTQLLLELRNQDDRGPYTQAMLDGLEQIKWTVDE
;
A
#
# COMPACT_ATOMS: atom_id res chain seq x y z
N MET A 1 -7.87 30.51 12.43
CA MET A 1 -9.09 31.34 12.26
C MET A 1 -9.94 31.19 13.52
N SER A 2 -10.52 32.26 14.08
CA SER A 2 -11.43 32.12 15.23
C SER A 2 -12.86 31.80 14.79
N GLN A 3 -13.71 31.28 15.69
CA GLN A 3 -15.14 31.06 15.40
C GLN A 3 -15.86 32.35 15.00
N LYS A 4 -15.43 33.50 15.55
CA LYS A 4 -15.96 34.82 15.17
C LYS A 4 -15.66 35.11 13.71
N ASP A 5 -14.41 34.91 13.31
CA ASP A 5 -13.93 35.21 11.96
C ASP A 5 -14.60 34.30 10.94
N LEU A 6 -14.74 33.00 11.27
CA LEU A 6 -15.45 32.04 10.43
C LEU A 6 -16.92 32.41 10.23
N ALA A 7 -17.62 32.81 11.30
CA ALA A 7 -19.01 33.25 11.21
C ALA A 7 -19.17 34.53 10.36
N VAL A 8 -18.18 35.42 10.39
CA VAL A 8 -18.15 36.62 9.52
C VAL A 8 -17.93 36.22 8.07
N ALA A 9 -16.92 35.41 7.78
CA ALA A 9 -16.60 34.95 6.42
C ALA A 9 -17.76 34.17 5.77
N MET A 10 -18.49 33.37 6.57
CA MET A 10 -19.68 32.67 6.10
C MET A 10 -20.86 33.63 5.82
N ARG A 11 -21.01 34.70 6.62
CA ARG A 11 -21.98 35.77 6.34
C ARG A 11 -21.67 36.53 5.06
N GLU A 12 -20.40 36.80 4.80
CA GLU A 12 -19.94 37.43 3.55
C GLU A 12 -20.26 36.57 2.31
N ARG A 13 -20.33 35.24 2.47
CA ARG A 13 -20.79 34.29 1.44
C ARG A 13 -22.31 34.06 1.42
N GLY A 14 -23.08 34.85 2.17
CA GLY A 14 -24.55 34.82 2.16
C GLY A 14 -25.18 33.83 3.14
N HIS A 15 -24.40 33.16 3.99
CA HIS A 15 -24.93 32.23 4.99
C HIS A 15 -25.21 32.94 6.31
N ARG A 16 -26.38 32.70 6.92
CA ARG A 16 -26.78 33.35 8.18
C ARG A 16 -26.12 32.69 9.40
N TRP A 17 -24.79 32.67 9.43
CA TRP A 17 -24.02 32.04 10.50
C TRP A 17 -23.74 33.01 11.65
N SER A 18 -23.99 32.57 12.88
CA SER A 18 -23.49 33.20 14.10
C SER A 18 -22.37 32.35 14.71
N GLN A 19 -21.68 32.85 15.74
CA GLN A 19 -20.73 32.01 16.49
C GLN A 19 -21.40 30.76 17.08
N ALA A 20 -22.66 30.87 17.51
CA ALA A 20 -23.43 29.73 17.98
C ALA A 20 -23.69 28.72 16.86
N THR A 21 -23.91 29.18 15.61
CA THR A 21 -24.00 28.28 14.45
C THR A 21 -22.70 27.52 14.22
N VAL A 22 -21.55 28.21 14.29
CA VAL A 22 -20.23 27.58 14.16
C VAL A 22 -20.04 26.51 15.23
N TRP A 23 -20.31 26.85 16.49
CA TRP A 23 -20.18 25.92 17.61
C TRP A 23 -21.10 24.68 17.47
N ASN A 24 -22.37 24.88 17.09
CA ASN A 24 -23.31 23.77 16.90
C ASN A 24 -22.87 22.86 15.74
N VAL A 25 -22.29 23.43 14.67
CA VAL A 25 -21.73 22.67 13.55
C VAL A 25 -20.50 21.89 13.99
N GLU A 26 -19.57 22.51 14.72
CA GLU A 26 -18.35 21.85 15.23
C GLU A 26 -18.65 20.67 16.15
N ARG A 27 -19.71 20.77 16.96
CA ARG A 27 -20.18 19.67 17.81
C ARG A 27 -21.01 18.62 17.09
N GLY A 28 -21.33 18.82 15.81
CA GLY A 28 -22.22 17.95 15.05
C GLY A 28 -23.69 18.03 15.50
N GLU A 29 -24.06 18.99 16.34
CA GLU A 29 -25.44 19.20 16.81
C GLU A 29 -26.31 19.85 15.72
N ARG A 30 -25.70 20.54 14.76
CA ARG A 30 -26.36 21.08 13.57
C ARG A 30 -25.74 20.51 12.29
N PRO A 31 -26.52 19.87 11.40
CA PRO A 31 -26.02 19.42 10.12
C PRO A 31 -25.65 20.59 9.20
N LEU A 32 -24.57 20.43 8.45
CA LEU A 32 -24.11 21.37 7.44
C LEU A 32 -24.92 21.19 6.15
N ARG A 33 -25.48 22.27 5.59
CA ARG A 33 -26.11 22.19 4.26
C ARG A 33 -25.03 22.11 3.19
N LEU A 34 -25.31 21.49 2.04
CA LEU A 34 -24.36 21.36 0.94
C LEU A 34 -23.80 22.71 0.45
N SER A 35 -24.65 23.73 0.34
CA SER A 35 -24.23 25.09 -0.03
C SER A 35 -23.34 25.75 1.03
N GLU A 36 -23.59 25.46 2.31
CA GLU A 36 -22.74 25.94 3.41
C GLU A 36 -21.40 25.21 3.39
N ALA A 37 -21.40 23.91 3.11
CA ALA A 37 -20.20 23.09 2.96
C ALA A 37 -19.27 23.63 1.88
N ASN A 38 -19.78 23.96 0.68
CA ASN A 38 -18.96 24.52 -0.39
C ASN A 38 -18.26 25.81 0.04
N SER A 39 -19.02 26.75 0.60
CA SER A 39 -18.46 28.02 1.09
C SER A 39 -17.48 27.82 2.25
N LEU A 40 -17.75 26.86 3.13
CA LEU A 40 -16.86 26.53 4.23
C LEU A 40 -15.54 25.93 3.72
N ALA A 41 -15.59 25.07 2.70
CA ALA A 41 -14.40 24.49 2.08
C ALA A 41 -13.48 25.57 1.50
N GLU A 42 -14.06 26.56 0.79
CA GLU A 42 -13.32 27.72 0.28
C GLU A 42 -12.69 28.56 1.40
N ILE A 43 -13.41 28.80 2.50
CA ILE A 43 -12.92 29.61 3.62
C ILE A 43 -11.78 28.90 4.37
N LEU A 44 -11.90 27.58 4.54
CA LEU A 44 -10.91 26.76 5.23
C LEU A 44 -9.77 26.30 4.31
N GLU A 45 -9.78 26.73 3.05
CA GLU A 45 -8.77 26.39 2.03
C GLU A 45 -8.59 24.88 1.83
N VAL A 46 -9.69 24.12 1.96
CA VAL A 46 -9.70 22.67 1.68
C VAL A 46 -10.24 22.40 0.29
N LEU A 47 -9.64 21.42 -0.39
CA LEU A 47 -9.84 21.17 -1.83
C LEU A 47 -11.26 20.71 -2.20
N SER A 48 -12.04 20.17 -1.25
CA SER A 48 -13.38 19.66 -1.50
C SER A 48 -14.22 19.54 -0.24
N ILE A 49 -15.54 19.66 -0.39
CA ILE A 49 -16.52 19.31 0.66
C ILE A 49 -16.43 17.86 1.12
N HIS A 50 -15.86 16.96 0.30
CA HIS A 50 -15.64 15.58 0.69
C HIS A 50 -14.79 15.47 1.96
N THR A 51 -13.87 16.42 2.19
CA THR A 51 -13.07 16.51 3.42
C THR A 51 -13.93 16.60 4.68
N PHE A 52 -15.16 17.12 4.63
CA PHE A 52 -16.07 17.16 5.78
C PHE A 52 -16.86 15.85 5.98
N THR A 53 -16.87 14.99 4.98
CA THR A 53 -17.59 13.70 5.00
C THR A 53 -16.67 12.52 5.25
N VAL A 54 -15.35 12.71 5.09
CA VAL A 54 -14.39 11.66 5.34
C VAL A 54 -14.20 11.51 6.84
N THR A 55 -14.56 10.35 7.37
CA THR A 55 -14.01 9.91 8.64
C THR A 55 -12.58 9.46 8.42
N ASP A 56 -11.65 9.96 9.22
CA ASP A 56 -10.20 9.67 9.20
C ASP A 56 -9.84 8.18 8.93
N VAL A 57 -10.69 7.23 9.34
CA VAL A 57 -10.55 5.80 9.02
C VAL A 57 -10.72 5.47 7.53
N GLN A 58 -11.69 6.05 6.83
CA GLN A 58 -11.99 5.74 5.42
C GLN A 58 -10.89 6.23 4.47
N GLU A 59 -10.35 7.43 4.70
CA GLU A 59 -9.18 7.91 3.96
C GLU A 59 -7.95 7.06 4.22
N ARG A 60 -7.73 6.64 5.48
CA ARG A 60 -6.63 5.72 5.80
C ARG A 60 -6.78 4.38 5.09
N VAL A 61 -7.96 3.77 5.11
CA VAL A 61 -8.20 2.50 4.41
C VAL A 61 -7.97 2.66 2.91
N PHE A 62 -8.53 3.70 2.29
CA PHE A 62 -8.32 3.96 0.86
C PHE A 62 -6.85 4.24 0.52
N GLY A 63 -6.16 5.00 1.37
CA GLY A 63 -4.72 5.26 1.25
C GLY A 63 -3.89 3.98 1.31
N ILE A 64 -4.17 3.11 2.30
CA ILE A 64 -3.52 1.81 2.45
C ILE A 64 -3.80 0.93 1.23
N MET A 65 -5.05 0.88 0.75
CA MET A 65 -5.40 0.11 -0.45
C MET A 65 -4.63 0.57 -1.69
N LYS A 66 -4.48 1.89 -1.88
CA LYS A 66 -3.70 2.45 -2.99
C LYS A 66 -2.21 2.14 -2.85
N GLN A 67 -1.66 2.24 -1.63
CA GLN A 67 -0.27 1.88 -1.35
C GLN A 67 -0.01 0.39 -1.59
N LEU A 68 -0.93 -0.48 -1.16
CA LEU A 68 -0.85 -1.92 -1.40
C LEU A 68 -0.84 -2.24 -2.89
N ALA A 69 -1.77 -1.66 -3.67
CA ALA A 69 -1.81 -1.85 -5.12
C ALA A 69 -0.51 -1.39 -5.81
N ALA A 70 0.03 -0.23 -5.40
CA ALA A 70 1.30 0.27 -5.93
C ALA A 70 2.49 -0.64 -5.56
N ALA A 71 2.53 -1.16 -4.34
CA ALA A 71 3.57 -2.08 -3.90
C ALA A 71 3.50 -3.43 -4.63
N GLN A 72 2.30 -3.93 -4.92
CA GLN A 72 2.09 -5.15 -5.71
C GLN A 72 2.59 -4.98 -7.15
N ALA A 73 2.21 -3.89 -7.82
CA ALA A 73 2.71 -3.58 -9.16
C ALA A 73 4.25 -3.44 -9.18
N TYR A 74 4.82 -2.77 -8.19
CA TYR A 74 6.27 -2.67 -8.06
C TYR A 74 6.93 -4.06 -7.90
N MET A 75 6.33 -4.95 -7.10
CA MET A 75 6.84 -6.30 -6.93
C MET A 75 6.82 -7.10 -8.24
N GLU A 76 5.75 -6.99 -9.03
CA GLU A 76 5.67 -7.60 -10.36
C GLU A 76 6.81 -7.14 -11.27
N ASP A 77 7.04 -5.82 -11.35
CA ASP A 77 8.14 -5.25 -12.13
C ASP A 77 9.51 -5.76 -11.64
N GLN A 78 9.72 -5.84 -10.33
CA GLN A 78 10.99 -6.34 -9.76
C GLN A 78 11.19 -7.84 -10.03
N VAL A 79 10.14 -8.66 -9.98
CA VAL A 79 10.21 -10.08 -10.33
C VAL A 79 10.61 -10.24 -11.79
N GLU A 80 10.02 -9.46 -12.70
CA GLU A 80 10.41 -9.50 -14.12
C GLU A 80 11.88 -9.11 -14.31
N GLU A 81 12.33 -8.09 -13.61
CA GLU A 81 13.72 -7.63 -13.67
C GLU A 81 14.70 -8.70 -13.17
N VAL A 82 14.41 -9.37 -12.05
CA VAL A 82 15.22 -10.48 -11.54
C VAL A 82 15.32 -11.60 -12.57
N LEU A 83 14.18 -12.02 -13.14
CA LEU A 83 14.16 -13.07 -14.17
C LEU A 83 14.95 -12.66 -15.43
N ARG A 84 14.88 -11.37 -15.81
CA ARG A 84 15.66 -10.82 -16.92
C ARG A 84 17.16 -10.87 -16.63
N LEU A 85 17.58 -10.49 -15.43
CA LEU A 85 18.98 -10.51 -15.01
C LEU A 85 19.52 -11.95 -14.88
N GLN A 86 18.74 -12.89 -14.34
CA GLN A 86 19.08 -14.30 -14.30
C GLN A 86 19.32 -14.88 -15.70
N ARG A 87 18.42 -14.59 -16.66
CA ARG A 87 18.59 -15.00 -18.07
C ARG A 87 19.87 -14.43 -18.67
N ARG A 88 20.17 -13.15 -18.41
CA ARG A 88 21.39 -12.51 -18.90
C ARG A 88 22.64 -13.13 -18.28
N LEU A 89 22.64 -13.37 -16.97
CA LEU A 89 23.74 -14.03 -16.27
C LEU A 89 24.05 -15.41 -16.86
N ALA A 90 23.02 -16.23 -17.11
CA ALA A 90 23.17 -17.53 -17.74
C ALA A 90 23.79 -17.41 -19.14
N ALA A 91 23.34 -16.47 -19.97
CA ALA A 91 23.86 -16.26 -21.31
C ALA A 91 25.33 -15.81 -21.33
N GLU A 92 25.73 -14.91 -20.41
CA GLU A 92 27.11 -14.45 -20.29
C GLU A 92 28.03 -15.55 -19.75
N ALA A 93 27.56 -16.34 -18.78
CA ALA A 93 28.30 -17.50 -18.29
C ALA A 93 28.54 -18.54 -19.40
N ASP A 94 27.53 -18.84 -20.21
CA ASP A 94 27.66 -19.71 -21.38
C ASP A 94 28.68 -19.17 -22.40
N ALA A 95 28.66 -17.86 -22.67
CA ALA A 95 29.58 -17.23 -23.60
C ALA A 95 31.03 -17.33 -23.11
N LEU A 96 31.24 -17.16 -21.81
CA LEU A 96 32.54 -17.25 -21.15
C LEU A 96 33.14 -18.66 -21.25
N VAL A 97 32.34 -19.69 -20.97
CA VAL A 97 32.75 -21.11 -21.10
C VAL A 97 33.13 -21.45 -22.54
N ARG A 98 32.47 -20.86 -23.55
CA ARG A 98 32.81 -21.10 -24.97
C ARG A 98 34.09 -20.40 -25.41
N GLN A 99 34.49 -19.31 -24.76
CA GLN A 99 35.66 -18.51 -25.16
C GLN A 99 36.96 -18.99 -24.54
N ASP A 100 36.89 -19.61 -23.36
CA ASP A 100 38.08 -20.08 -22.65
C ASP A 100 37.81 -21.47 -22.03
N GLU A 101 38.31 -22.52 -22.70
CA GLU A 101 38.18 -23.92 -22.26
C GLU A 101 38.85 -24.19 -20.90
N THR A 102 39.66 -23.25 -20.38
CA THR A 102 40.53 -23.46 -19.21
C THR A 102 40.43 -22.42 -18.08
N ALA A 103 39.83 -21.23 -18.31
CA ALA A 103 39.99 -20.12 -17.36
C ALA A 103 39.05 -20.10 -16.15
N LEU A 104 38.01 -20.90 -16.12
CA LEU A 104 37.13 -21.00 -14.95
C LEU A 104 37.01 -22.46 -14.57
N ASP A 105 37.30 -22.77 -13.31
CA ASP A 105 36.79 -23.98 -12.71
C ASP A 105 35.26 -23.93 -12.87
N ALA A 106 34.75 -24.59 -13.91
CA ALA A 106 33.34 -24.63 -14.25
C ALA A 106 32.49 -25.11 -13.05
N GLY A 107 33.14 -25.75 -12.07
CA GLY A 107 32.57 -26.08 -10.77
C GLY A 107 32.22 -24.87 -9.89
N GLU A 108 33.08 -23.87 -9.74
CA GLU A 108 32.87 -22.73 -8.83
C GLU A 108 31.90 -21.70 -9.43
N LEU A 109 32.13 -21.26 -10.67
CA LEU A 109 31.23 -20.34 -11.37
C LEU A 109 29.85 -20.98 -11.59
N GLY A 110 29.83 -22.28 -11.93
CA GLY A 110 28.60 -23.03 -12.09
C GLY A 110 27.83 -23.28 -10.78
N LYS A 111 28.46 -23.18 -9.60
CA LYS A 111 27.77 -23.23 -8.30
C LYS A 111 27.16 -21.88 -7.95
N SER A 112 27.90 -20.78 -8.12
CA SER A 112 27.39 -19.43 -7.86
C SER A 112 26.22 -19.07 -8.78
N VAL A 113 26.37 -19.32 -10.08
CA VAL A 113 25.28 -19.08 -11.06
C VAL A 113 24.08 -19.97 -10.76
N ARG A 114 24.27 -21.24 -10.35
CA ARG A 114 23.15 -22.10 -9.92
C ARG A 114 22.44 -21.59 -8.69
N TYR A 115 23.16 -21.03 -7.72
CA TYR A 115 22.56 -20.42 -6.54
C TYR A 115 21.75 -19.18 -6.92
N ASP A 116 22.34 -18.25 -7.67
CA ASP A 116 21.70 -16.97 -8.02
C ASP A 116 20.53 -17.12 -9.02
N VAL A 117 20.58 -18.13 -9.90
CA VAL A 117 19.47 -18.51 -10.79
C VAL A 117 18.46 -19.41 -10.06
N GLY A 118 18.89 -20.12 -9.02
CA GLY A 118 18.08 -21.06 -8.26
C GLY A 118 17.24 -20.40 -7.17
N VAL A 119 17.62 -19.22 -6.65
CA VAL A 119 16.74 -18.43 -5.79
C VAL A 119 15.61 -17.89 -6.63
N ILE A 120 14.44 -18.51 -6.52
CA ILE A 120 13.25 -18.09 -7.25
C ILE A 120 12.57 -17.00 -6.43
N PRO A 121 12.22 -15.83 -7.01
CA PRO A 121 11.49 -14.78 -6.29
C PRO A 121 10.24 -15.27 -5.54
N VAL A 122 9.65 -16.38 -6.00
CA VAL A 122 8.50 -17.05 -5.38
C VAL A 122 8.81 -17.59 -3.98
N GLU A 123 10.03 -18.08 -3.72
CA GLU A 123 10.45 -18.63 -2.42
C GLU A 123 10.57 -17.52 -1.38
N LEU A 124 11.11 -16.36 -1.77
CA LEU A 124 11.18 -15.18 -0.91
C LEU A 124 9.79 -14.67 -0.51
N VAL A 125 8.84 -14.69 -1.46
CA VAL A 125 7.44 -14.33 -1.19
C VAL A 125 6.79 -15.36 -0.26
N HIS A 126 7.04 -16.65 -0.48
CA HIS A 126 6.55 -17.73 0.36
C HIS A 126 7.04 -17.61 1.81
N ASP A 127 8.33 -17.34 2.03
CA ASP A 127 8.91 -17.17 3.36
C ASP A 127 8.32 -15.96 4.09
N ALA A 128 8.20 -14.83 3.38
CA ALA A 128 7.57 -13.63 3.94
C ALA A 128 6.09 -13.87 4.32
N GLN A 129 5.35 -14.62 3.50
CA GLN A 129 3.97 -15.00 3.82
C GLN A 129 3.89 -15.95 5.02
N THR A 130 4.82 -16.89 5.13
CA THR A 130 4.86 -17.84 6.25
C THR A 130 5.08 -17.11 7.58
N GLN A 131 5.96 -16.11 7.61
CA GLN A 131 6.16 -15.27 8.78
C GLN A 131 4.90 -14.48 9.13
N LEU A 132 4.25 -13.87 8.14
CA LEU A 132 3.00 -13.13 8.35
C LEU A 132 1.87 -14.03 8.89
N LEU A 133 1.78 -15.28 8.40
CA LEU A 133 0.82 -16.25 8.91
C LEU A 133 1.04 -16.55 10.39
N LEU A 134 2.30 -16.70 10.82
CA LEU A 134 2.65 -16.90 12.23
C LEU A 134 2.27 -15.70 13.09
N GLU A 135 2.56 -14.48 12.63
CA GLU A 135 2.19 -13.25 13.32
C GLU A 135 0.66 -13.15 13.50
N LEU A 136 -0.10 -13.37 12.42
CA LEU A 136 -1.55 -13.33 12.46
C LEU A 136 -2.13 -14.40 13.39
N ARG A 137 -1.57 -15.61 13.40
CA ARG A 137 -1.99 -16.71 14.30
C ARG A 137 -1.79 -16.39 15.77
N ASN A 138 -0.82 -15.55 16.12
CA ASN A 138 -0.51 -15.20 17.50
C ASN A 138 -1.28 -13.97 18.00
N GLN A 139 -2.14 -13.36 17.18
CA GLN A 139 -2.91 -12.19 17.57
C GLN A 139 -4.20 -12.61 18.31
N ASP A 140 -4.39 -12.14 19.54
CA ASP A 140 -5.52 -12.54 20.40
C ASP A 140 -6.85 -11.83 20.09
N ASP A 141 -6.82 -10.59 19.60
CA ASP A 141 -8.01 -9.79 19.29
C ASP A 141 -8.06 -9.45 17.80
N ARG A 142 -8.60 -10.38 17.01
CA ARG A 142 -8.70 -10.26 15.55
C ARG A 142 -10.09 -9.82 15.13
N GLY A 143 -10.16 -8.72 14.38
CA GLY A 143 -11.37 -8.30 13.68
C GLY A 143 -11.70 -9.20 12.49
N PRO A 144 -12.92 -9.07 11.91
CA PRO A 144 -13.40 -9.94 10.83
C PRO A 144 -12.52 -9.92 9.57
N TYR A 145 -11.89 -8.78 9.26
CA TYR A 145 -11.00 -8.66 8.09
C TYR A 145 -9.63 -9.30 8.31
N THR A 146 -9.10 -9.26 9.52
CA THR A 146 -7.88 -9.99 9.89
C THR A 146 -8.12 -11.50 9.83
N GLN A 147 -9.30 -11.95 10.26
CA GLN A 147 -9.70 -13.36 10.12
C GLN A 147 -9.82 -13.76 8.65
N ALA A 148 -10.48 -12.96 7.81
CA ALA A 148 -10.58 -13.24 6.38
C ALA A 148 -9.22 -13.31 5.67
N MET A 149 -8.26 -12.48 6.10
CA MET A 149 -6.88 -12.54 5.59
C MET A 149 -6.18 -13.84 6.00
N LEU A 150 -6.31 -14.27 7.26
CA LEU A 150 -5.79 -15.54 7.73
C LEU A 150 -6.37 -16.71 6.93
N ASP A 151 -7.70 -16.77 6.81
CA ASP A 151 -8.40 -17.84 6.08
C ASP A 151 -7.95 -17.90 4.62
N GLY A 152 -7.72 -16.73 4.00
CA GLY A 152 -7.18 -16.64 2.64
C GLY A 152 -5.77 -17.20 2.53
N LEU A 153 -4.87 -16.81 3.44
CA LEU A 153 -3.48 -17.30 3.45
C LEU A 153 -3.40 -18.81 3.69
N GLU A 154 -4.24 -19.36 4.56
CA GLU A 154 -4.28 -20.80 4.85
C GLU A 154 -4.78 -21.65 3.67
N GLN A 155 -5.50 -21.05 2.73
CA GLN A 155 -5.99 -21.73 1.53
C GLN A 155 -4.99 -21.70 0.37
N ILE A 156 -3.93 -20.90 0.45
CA ILE A 156 -2.92 -20.83 -0.61
C ILE A 156 -2.14 -22.15 -0.62
N LYS A 157 -2.30 -22.90 -1.72
CA LYS A 157 -1.49 -24.09 -1.99
C LYS A 157 -0.24 -23.67 -2.75
N TRP A 158 0.87 -23.62 -2.05
CA TRP A 158 2.19 -23.50 -2.66
C TRP A 158 2.62 -24.87 -3.16
N THR A 159 2.77 -25.02 -4.47
CA THR A 159 3.54 -26.11 -5.07
C THR A 159 4.96 -25.60 -5.28
N VAL A 160 5.74 -25.61 -4.21
CA VAL A 160 7.20 -25.55 -4.30
C VAL A 160 7.63 -26.97 -3.99
N ASP A 161 8.08 -27.70 -5.02
CA ASP A 161 8.46 -29.12 -4.88
C ASP A 161 9.60 -29.24 -3.85
N GLU A 162 9.44 -30.16 -2.87
CA GLU A 162 10.48 -30.57 -1.90
C GLU A 162 11.62 -31.38 -2.57
#